data_AF-A0A8T4AAB9-F1
#
_entry.id   AF-A0A8T4AAB9-F1
#
_cell.length_a   1.000
_cell.length_b   1.000
_cell.length_c   1.000
_cell.angle_alpha   90.00
_cell.angle_beta   90.00
_cell.angle_gamma   90.00
#
_symmetry.space_group_name_H-M   'P 1'
#
loop_
_entity.id
_entity.type
_entity.pdbx_description
1 polymer ?
#
loop_
_entity_poly.entity_id
_entity_poly.type
_entity_poly.pdbx_seq_one_letter_code
_entity_poly.pdbx_strand_id
1 'polypeptide(L)'
;MAEQTITERIGSADQVLGVSRREIMEQMIDFYKLGDGDGMRQMFEAYKNWEVRYRDGKRTIDETIELAKDNFDCVARVADGYIDSGDTTVGMVRAVQLPKSTSGPISEFYRKTIDYQPFDPNRN
;
A
#
# COMPACT_ATOMS: atom_id res chain seq x y z
N MET A 1 19.80 -19.57 -7.55
CA MET A 1 19.56 -18.50 -6.55
C MET A 1 18.06 -18.39 -6.39
N ALA A 2 17.53 -18.46 -5.17
CA ALA A 2 16.09 -18.28 -4.95
C ALA A 2 15.74 -16.81 -5.25
N GLU A 3 14.63 -16.59 -5.95
CA GLU A 3 14.12 -15.26 -6.21
C GLU A 3 13.59 -14.66 -4.89
N GLN A 4 14.03 -13.44 -4.56
CA GLN A 4 13.61 -12.77 -3.32
C GLN A 4 12.13 -12.36 -3.41
N THR A 5 11.40 -12.56 -2.32
CA THR A 5 10.00 -12.11 -2.20
C THR A 5 9.90 -10.58 -2.25
N ILE A 6 8.72 -10.06 -2.59
CA ILE A 6 8.45 -8.61 -2.58
C ILE A 6 8.72 -8.00 -1.20
N THR A 7 8.33 -8.68 -0.12
CA THR A 7 8.58 -8.24 1.27
C THR A 7 10.07 -8.12 1.57
N GLU A 8 10.89 -9.10 1.17
CA GLU A 8 12.34 -9.06 1.35
C GLU A 8 13.00 -7.94 0.53
N ARG A 9 12.52 -7.73 -0.70
CA ARG A 9 13.00 -6.66 -1.58
C ARG A 9 12.70 -5.28 -1.00
N ILE A 10 11.48 -5.05 -0.49
CA ILE A 10 11.11 -3.81 0.21
C ILE A 10 11.94 -3.65 1.50
N GLY A 11 12.12 -4.71 2.28
CA GLY A 11 12.85 -4.66 3.53
C GLY A 11 14.33 -4.29 3.36
N SER A 12 14.95 -4.81 2.30
CA SER A 12 16.36 -4.54 1.93
C SER A 12 16.55 -3.29 1.06
N ALA A 13 15.46 -2.65 0.63
CA ALA A 13 15.49 -1.45 -0.20
C ALA A 13 16.11 -0.26 0.53
N ASP A 14 16.92 0.53 -0.20
CA ASP A 14 17.51 1.77 0.29
C ASP A 14 16.67 2.99 -0.12
N GLN A 15 17.26 4.08 -0.62
CA GLN A 15 16.52 5.29 -1.01
C GLN A 15 15.42 5.07 -2.07
N VAL A 16 15.42 3.91 -2.74
CA VAL A 16 14.42 3.49 -3.73
C VAL A 16 13.79 2.19 -3.25
N LEU A 17 12.46 2.13 -3.20
CA LEU A 17 11.63 1.03 -2.66
C LEU A 17 11.93 -0.39 -3.23
N GLY A 18 12.70 -0.50 -4.31
CA GLY A 18 13.16 -1.79 -4.86
C GLY A 18 12.08 -2.61 -5.58
N VAL A 19 10.83 -2.17 -5.52
CA VAL A 19 9.66 -2.75 -6.21
C VAL A 19 8.82 -1.64 -6.83
N SER A 20 8.13 -1.97 -7.92
CA SER A 20 7.19 -1.10 -8.58
C SER A 20 5.80 -1.16 -7.92
N ARG A 21 4.99 -0.12 -8.14
CA ARG A 21 3.57 -0.12 -7.75
C ARG A 21 2.82 -1.31 -8.36
N ARG A 22 3.17 -1.70 -9.58
CA ARG A 22 2.55 -2.83 -10.29
C ARG A 22 2.83 -4.15 -9.58
N GLU A 23 4.06 -4.39 -9.15
CA GLU A 23 4.42 -5.60 -8.38
C GLU A 23 3.65 -5.67 -7.05
N ILE A 24 3.55 -4.55 -6.33
CA ILE A 24 2.74 -4.48 -5.09
C ILE A 24 1.28 -4.80 -5.39
N MET A 25 0.71 -4.21 -6.45
CA MET A 25 -0.67 -4.43 -6.86
C MET A 25 -0.94 -5.91 -7.24
N GLU A 26 -0.08 -6.51 -8.06
CA GLU A 26 -0.18 -7.92 -8.45
C GLU A 26 -0.09 -8.84 -7.21
N GLN A 27 0.82 -8.54 -6.28
CA GLN A 27 0.96 -9.28 -5.04
C GLN A 27 -0.26 -9.12 -4.10
N MET A 28 -0.85 -7.93 -4.03
CA MET A 28 -2.10 -7.70 -3.28
C MET A 28 -3.26 -8.54 -3.83
N ILE A 29 -3.37 -8.63 -5.17
CA ILE A 29 -4.37 -9.47 -5.84
C ILE A 29 -4.16 -10.94 -5.46
N ASP A 30 -2.91 -11.42 -5.47
CA ASP A 30 -2.59 -12.80 -5.14
C ASP A 30 -2.87 -13.12 -3.67
N PHE A 31 -2.50 -12.23 -2.74
CA PHE A 31 -2.87 -12.39 -1.33
C PHE A 31 -4.38 -12.44 -1.13
N TYR A 32 -5.14 -11.59 -1.81
CA TYR A 32 -6.60 -11.63 -1.76
C TYR A 32 -7.16 -12.97 -2.27
N LYS A 33 -6.69 -13.45 -3.44
CA LYS A 33 -7.13 -14.73 -4.02
C LYS A 33 -6.82 -15.93 -3.13
N LEU A 34 -5.69 -15.87 -2.43
CA LEU A 34 -5.23 -16.92 -1.52
C LEU A 34 -5.82 -16.78 -0.10
N GLY A 35 -6.50 -15.67 0.21
CA GLY A 35 -6.95 -15.35 1.57
C GLY A 35 -5.79 -15.09 2.55
N ASP A 36 -4.61 -14.73 2.04
CA ASP A 36 -3.38 -14.57 2.81
C ASP A 36 -3.28 -13.19 3.47
N GLY A 37 -3.98 -13.04 4.60
CA GLY A 37 -3.95 -11.80 5.39
C GLY A 37 -2.59 -11.56 6.04
N ASP A 38 -1.85 -12.61 6.39
CA ASP A 38 -0.54 -12.47 7.01
C ASP A 38 0.50 -11.97 6.01
N GLY A 39 0.49 -12.48 4.77
CA GLY A 39 1.32 -11.97 3.67
C GLY A 39 1.02 -10.50 3.35
N MET A 40 -0.27 -10.15 3.26
CA MET A 40 -0.70 -8.75 3.08
C MET A 40 -0.19 -7.85 4.20
N ARG A 41 -0.32 -8.28 5.47
CA ARG A 41 0.19 -7.53 6.63
C ARG A 41 1.71 -7.37 6.59
N GLN A 42 2.45 -8.43 6.30
CA GLN A 42 3.91 -8.40 6.25
C GLN A 42 4.42 -7.45 5.15
N MET A 43 3.79 -7.47 3.98
CA MET A 43 4.13 -6.56 2.89
C MET A 43 3.86 -5.09 3.27
N PHE A 44 2.73 -4.81 3.91
CA PHE A 44 2.43 -3.47 4.44
C PHE A 44 3.46 -3.03 5.50
N GLU A 45 3.80 -3.89 6.45
CA GLU A 45 4.77 -3.60 7.51
C GLU A 45 6.16 -3.31 6.93
N ALA A 46 6.60 -4.07 5.92
CA ALA A 46 7.86 -3.83 5.23
C ALA A 46 7.86 -2.44 4.56
N TYR A 47 6.77 -2.08 3.87
CA TYR A 47 6.64 -0.78 3.24
C TYR A 47 6.59 0.37 4.25
N LYS A 48 5.78 0.25 5.30
CA LYS A 48 5.69 1.22 6.40
C LYS A 48 7.06 1.47 7.03
N ASN A 49 7.81 0.40 7.29
CA ASN A 49 9.16 0.52 7.85
C ASN A 49 10.14 1.18 6.88
N TRP A 50 10.00 0.95 5.58
CA TRP A 50 10.75 1.68 4.56
C TRP A 50 10.41 3.18 4.56
N GLU A 51 9.13 3.55 4.51
CA GLU A 51 8.69 4.97 4.58
C GLU A 51 9.20 5.67 5.84
N VAL A 52 9.13 5.01 7.00
CA VAL A 52 9.61 5.58 8.27
C VAL A 52 11.13 5.78 8.28
N ARG A 53 11.90 4.86 7.67
CA ARG A 53 13.37 4.96 7.54
C ARG A 53 13.79 6.09 6.61
N TYR A 54 13.10 6.26 5.49
CA TYR A 54 13.47 7.21 4.43
C TYR A 54 12.62 8.49 4.41
N ARG A 55 11.85 8.76 5.47
CA ARG A 55 11.08 9.99 5.60
C ARG A 55 11.97 11.22 5.47
N ASP A 56 11.51 12.23 4.76
CA ASP A 56 12.25 13.47 4.47
C ASP A 56 12.35 14.44 5.66
N GLY A 57 12.02 13.98 6.87
CA GLY A 57 12.01 14.76 8.10
C GLY A 57 10.90 15.82 8.18
N LYS A 58 10.11 16.03 7.11
CA LYS A 58 9.02 17.02 7.09
C LYS A 58 7.75 16.51 7.77
N ARG A 59 7.59 15.18 7.84
CA ARG A 59 6.47 14.50 8.50
C ARG A 59 6.92 13.86 9.80
N THR A 60 6.03 13.86 10.79
CA THR A 60 6.14 13.04 11.99
C THR A 60 6.08 11.55 11.62
N ILE A 61 6.46 10.68 12.57
CA ILE A 61 6.35 9.23 12.39
C ILE A 61 4.90 8.83 12.14
N ASP A 62 3.97 9.38 12.93
CA ASP A 62 2.55 9.05 12.84
C ASP A 62 1.97 9.48 11.48
N GLU A 63 2.28 10.70 11.01
CA GLU A 63 1.89 11.15 9.66
C GLU A 63 2.48 10.27 8.55
N THR A 64 3.70 9.75 8.75
CA THR A 64 4.34 8.83 7.80
C THR A 64 3.64 7.47 7.78
N ILE A 65 3.19 6.98 8.93
CA ILE A 65 2.43 5.74 9.04
C ILE A 65 1.06 5.89 8.38
N GLU A 66 0.35 7.00 8.63
CA GLU A 66 -0.93 7.28 7.99
C GLU A 66 -0.79 7.43 6.47
N LEU A 67 0.28 8.09 6.00
CA LEU A 67 0.61 8.13 4.59
C LEU A 67 0.86 6.74 4.00
N ALA A 68 1.57 5.86 4.72
CA ALA A 68 1.80 4.50 4.27
C ALA A 68 0.48 3.71 4.14
N LYS A 69 -0.44 3.89 5.10
CA LYS A 69 -1.78 3.28 5.05
C LYS A 69 -2.57 3.75 3.84
N ASP A 70 -2.60 5.06 3.60
CA ASP A 70 -3.29 5.69 2.49
C ASP A 70 -2.71 5.26 1.12
N ASN A 71 -1.38 5.14 1.04
CA ASN A 71 -0.70 4.69 -0.18
C ASN A 71 -1.06 3.24 -0.52
N PHE A 72 -1.03 2.33 0.46
CA PHE A 72 -1.43 0.94 0.23
C PHE A 72 -2.93 0.80 -0.09
N ASP A 73 -3.80 1.60 0.56
CA ASP A 73 -5.22 1.63 0.22
C ASP A 73 -5.45 2.06 -1.23
N CYS A 74 -4.71 3.06 -1.71
CA CYS A 74 -4.73 3.49 -3.09
C CYS A 74 -4.33 2.36 -4.05
N VAL A 75 -3.25 1.64 -3.77
CA VAL A 75 -2.82 0.52 -4.61
C VAL A 75 -3.87 -0.60 -4.63
N ALA A 76 -4.48 -0.90 -3.49
CA ALA A 76 -5.57 -1.88 -3.43
C ALA A 76 -6.80 -1.44 -4.24
N ARG A 77 -7.13 -0.14 -4.25
CA ARG A 77 -8.23 0.41 -5.05
C ARG A 77 -7.93 0.45 -6.55
N VAL A 78 -6.66 0.62 -6.94
CA VAL A 78 -6.20 0.40 -8.33
C VAL A 78 -6.41 -1.07 -8.70
N ALA A 79 -6.05 -2.00 -7.81
CA ALA A 79 -6.25 -3.44 -8.03
C ALA A 79 -7.74 -3.82 -8.17
N ASP A 80 -8.61 -3.16 -7.40
CA ASP A 80 -10.06 -3.29 -7.52
C ASP A 80 -10.64 -2.68 -8.81
N GLY A 81 -9.84 -1.91 -9.57
CA GLY A 81 -10.27 -1.26 -10.82
C GLY A 81 -11.00 0.06 -10.64
N TYR A 82 -10.97 0.68 -9.44
CA TYR A 82 -11.60 1.98 -9.17
C TYR A 82 -10.73 3.18 -9.54
N ILE A 83 -9.43 2.96 -9.74
CA ILE A 83 -8.45 4.01 -10.05
C ILE A 83 -7.72 3.62 -11.33
N ASP A 84 -7.76 4.50 -12.34
CA ASP A 84 -6.94 4.31 -13.54
C ASP A 84 -5.47 4.62 -13.22
N SER A 85 -4.58 3.74 -13.63
CA SER A 85 -3.19 3.67 -13.17
C SER A 85 -2.23 4.65 -13.88
N GLY A 86 -2.74 5.74 -14.46
CA GLY A 86 -1.98 6.71 -15.24
C GLY A 86 -0.58 7.05 -14.67
N ASP A 87 0.42 6.95 -15.55
CA ASP A 87 1.89 7.09 -15.40
C ASP A 87 2.55 6.54 -14.12
N THR A 88 3.28 5.45 -14.32
CA THR A 88 3.87 4.51 -13.33
C THR A 88 5.20 4.93 -12.69
N THR A 89 5.60 6.20 -12.75
CA THR A 89 7.01 6.59 -12.45
C THR A 89 7.21 7.53 -11.27
N VAL A 90 6.16 7.94 -10.56
CA VAL A 90 6.31 8.67 -9.30
C VAL A 90 5.86 7.73 -8.18
N GLY A 91 6.62 7.69 -7.06
CA GLY A 91 6.28 6.87 -5.88
C GLY A 91 4.80 7.01 -5.50
N MET A 92 4.26 6.06 -4.72
CA MET A 92 2.81 5.86 -4.41
C MET A 92 1.97 7.11 -4.05
N VAL A 93 2.60 8.26 -3.89
CA VAL A 93 2.09 9.62 -3.82
C VAL A 93 1.22 10.00 -5.03
N ARG A 94 -0.06 9.59 -5.01
CA ARG A 94 -1.20 10.40 -5.48
C ARG A 94 -2.57 9.82 -5.05
N ALA A 95 -2.65 9.23 -3.87
CA ALA A 95 -3.91 8.74 -3.28
C ALA A 95 -4.95 9.84 -2.95
N VAL A 96 -4.58 11.12 -3.10
CA VAL A 96 -5.32 12.27 -2.52
C VAL A 96 -6.63 12.60 -3.25
N GLN A 97 -6.90 12.05 -4.44
CA GLN A 97 -7.96 12.57 -5.32
C GLN A 97 -9.27 11.78 -5.39
N LEU A 98 -9.37 10.57 -4.82
CA LEU A 98 -10.62 9.78 -4.87
C LEU A 98 -11.24 9.57 -3.49
N PRO A 99 -12.59 9.64 -3.36
CA PRO A 99 -13.28 9.43 -2.09
C PRO A 99 -12.86 8.11 -1.45
N LYS A 100 -12.44 8.12 -0.18
CA LYS A 100 -11.98 6.90 0.49
C LYS A 100 -13.11 5.87 0.72
N SER A 101 -14.37 6.28 0.52
CA SER A 101 -15.57 5.42 0.50
C SER A 101 -15.60 4.42 -0.65
N THR A 102 -14.90 4.69 -1.76
CA THR A 102 -14.89 3.77 -2.89
C THR A 102 -13.91 2.63 -2.60
N SER A 103 -14.44 1.46 -2.24
CA SER A 103 -13.67 0.23 -2.04
C SER A 103 -14.29 -0.95 -2.79
N GLY A 104 -13.45 -1.94 -3.05
CA GLY A 104 -13.80 -3.25 -3.53
C GLY A 104 -13.17 -4.34 -2.68
N PRO A 105 -13.24 -5.60 -3.13
CA PRO A 105 -12.84 -6.74 -2.32
C PRO A 105 -11.38 -6.69 -1.85
N ILE A 106 -10.45 -6.17 -2.66
CA ILE A 106 -9.01 -6.13 -2.33
C ILE A 106 -8.73 -5.01 -1.32
N SER A 107 -9.28 -3.80 -1.55
CA SER A 107 -9.13 -2.71 -0.59
C SER A 107 -9.83 -2.99 0.75
N GLU A 108 -10.99 -3.64 0.75
CA GLU A 108 -11.64 -4.12 1.97
C GLU A 108 -10.81 -5.20 2.69
N PHE A 109 -10.25 -6.15 1.94
CA PHE A 109 -9.37 -7.17 2.49
C PHE A 109 -8.12 -6.57 3.14
N TYR A 110 -7.47 -5.61 2.47
CA TYR A 110 -6.35 -4.86 3.03
C TYR A 110 -6.75 -4.08 4.30
N ARG A 111 -7.82 -3.27 4.24
CA ARG A 111 -8.33 -2.50 5.38
C ARG A 111 -8.59 -3.37 6.60
N LYS A 112 -9.28 -4.49 6.41
CA LYS A 112 -9.55 -5.46 7.47
C LYS A 112 -8.27 -6.08 8.01
N THR A 113 -7.33 -6.43 7.13
CA THR A 113 -6.06 -7.03 7.51
C THR A 113 -5.29 -6.13 8.47
N ILE A 114 -5.17 -4.83 8.19
CA ILE A 114 -4.34 -3.94 9.01
C ILE A 114 -5.13 -3.11 10.03
N ASP A 115 -6.41 -3.42 10.24
CA ASP A 115 -7.35 -2.64 11.08
C ASP A 115 -7.36 -1.14 10.71
N TYR A 116 -7.44 -0.88 9.41
CA TYR A 116 -7.46 0.47 8.86
C TYR A 116 -8.88 0.89 8.49
N GLN A 117 -9.32 1.99 9.11
CA GLN A 117 -10.56 2.66 8.76
C GLN A 117 -10.22 4.02 8.14
N PRO A 118 -10.33 4.18 6.82
CA PRO A 118 -10.11 5.48 6.21
C PRO A 118 -11.14 6.48 6.73
N PHE A 119 -10.68 7.64 7.18
CA PHE A 119 -11.57 8.76 7.47
C PHE A 119 -12.30 9.18 6.19
N ASP A 120 -13.63 9.07 6.21
CA ASP A 120 -14.49 9.58 5.17
C ASP A 120 -15.38 10.69 5.74
N PRO A 121 -15.16 11.96 5.39
CA PRO A 121 -16.00 13.06 5.87
C PRO A 121 -17.44 13.00 5.37
N ASN A 122 -17.78 12.11 4.42
CA ASN A 122 -19.12 11.96 3.85
C ASN A 122 -19.88 10.74 4.39
N ARG A 123 -19.29 9.95 5.29
CA ARG A 123 -19.92 8.76 5.88
C ARG A 123 -20.62 9.15 7.18
N ASN A 124 -21.87 9.63 7.06
CA ASN A 124 -22.81 9.80 8.19
C ASN A 124 -23.35 8.46 8.68
#